data_AF-A0A139CIP0-F1
#
_entry.id   AF-A0A139CIP0-F1
#
_cell.length_a   1.000
_cell.length_b   1.000
_cell.length_c   1.000
_cell.angle_alpha   90.00
_cell.angle_beta   90.00
_cell.angle_gamma   90.00
#
_symmetry.space_group_name_H-M   'P 1'
#
loop_
_entity.id
_entity.type
_entity.pdbx_description
1 polymer ?
#
loop_
_entity_poly.entity_id
_entity_poly.type
_entity_poly.pdbx_seq_one_letter_code
_entity_poly.pdbx_strand_id
1 'polypeptide(L)' 'MLIIDRFEGDIAVIEYNNTTFTIPKEALPVTAKEGDVIKIVVDNENTKERNEE' A
#
# COMPACT_ATOMS: atom_id res chain seq x y z
N MET A 1 7.60 -9.39 -4.78
CA MET A 1 7.71 -8.43 -3.65
C MET A 1 6.91 -7.20 -4.03
N LEU A 2 6.31 -6.51 -3.08
CA LEU A 2 5.66 -5.22 -3.35
C LEU A 2 6.69 -4.13 -3.04
N ILE A 3 7.05 -3.32 -4.03
CA ILE A 3 8.10 -2.31 -3.91
C ILE A 3 7.52 -0.97 -4.34
N ILE A 4 7.79 0.09 -3.58
CA ILE A 4 7.47 1.45 -4.00
C ILE A 4 8.42 1.80 -5.15
N ASP A 5 7.92 1.88 -6.38
CA ASP A 5 8.73 2.25 -7.55
C ASP A 5 8.99 3.75 -7.52
N ARG A 6 7.93 4.57 -7.46
CA ARG A 6 8.03 6.04 -7.42
C ARG A 6 6.81 6.73 -6.84
N PHE A 7 6.95 8.01 -6.49
CA PHE A 7 5.80 8.88 -6.17
C PHE A 7 5.48 9.84 -7.32
N GLU A 8 4.20 9.97 -7.66
CA GLU A 8 3.71 10.89 -8.69
C GLU A 8 2.60 11.75 -8.09
N GLY A 9 2.93 12.98 -7.66
CA GLY A 9 1.98 13.85 -6.97
C GLY A 9 1.42 13.19 -5.71
N ASP A 10 0.11 12.91 -5.72
CA ASP A 10 -0.65 12.35 -4.58
C ASP A 10 -0.77 10.83 -4.61
N ILE A 11 -0.12 10.15 -5.56
CA ILE A 11 -0.12 8.68 -5.66
C ILE A 11 1.29 8.09 -5.52
N ALA A 12 1.33 6.83 -5.08
CA ALA A 12 2.52 5.98 -5.11
C ALA A 12 2.31 4.86 -6.14
N VAL A 13 3.30 4.65 -6.99
CA VAL A 13 3.35 3.52 -7.94
C VAL A 13 4.06 2.36 -7.26
N ILE A 14 3.40 1.21 -7.19
CA ILE A 14 3.93 -0.01 -6.57
C ILE A 14 4.19 -1.04 -7.67
N GLU A 15 5.39 -1.63 -7.66
CA GLU A 15 5.74 -2.76 -8.51
C GLU A 15 5.47 -4.09 -7.80
N TYR A 16 4.84 -5.02 -8.51
CA TYR A 16 4.65 -6.41 -8.10
C TYR A 16 4.68 -7.35 -9.32
N ASN A 17 5.64 -8.28 -9.37
CA ASN A 17 5.74 -9.31 -10.40
C ASN A 17 5.56 -8.77 -11.84
N ASN A 18 6.35 -7.77 -12.23
CA ASN A 18 6.30 -7.10 -13.54
C ASN A 18 4.99 -6.36 -13.86
N THR A 19 4.10 -6.24 -12.88
CA THR A 19 2.92 -5.38 -12.95
C THR A 19 3.10 -4.19 -12.02
N THR A 20 2.43 -3.09 -12.34
CA THR A 20 2.37 -1.93 -11.47
C THR A 20 0.92 -1.59 -11.14
N PHE A 21 0.72 -1.04 -9.95
CA PHE A 21 -0.56 -0.50 -9.53
C PHE A 21 -0.33 0.76 -8.69
N THR A 22 -1.35 1.59 -8.57
CA THR A 22 -1.28 2.85 -7.85
C THR A 22 -2.10 2.80 -6.57
N ILE A 23 -1.59 3.43 -5.54
CA ILE A 23 -2.32 3.70 -4.29
C ILE A 23 -2.18 5.17 -3.91
N PRO A 24 -3.12 5.75 -3.16
CA PRO A 24 -2.94 7.08 -2.60
C PRO A 24 -1.68 7.13 -1.73
N LYS A 25 -0.88 8.18 -1.89
CA LYS A 25 0.33 8.40 -1.08
C LYS A 25 0.01 8.44 0.41
N GLU A 26 -1.16 8.98 0.77
CA GLU A 26 -1.66 9.07 2.14
C GLU A 26 -1.97 7.70 2.78
N ALA A 27 -2.13 6.65 1.97
CA ALA A 27 -2.32 5.29 2.48
C ALA A 27 -1.01 4.62 2.92
N LEU A 28 0.14 5.25 2.66
CA LEU A 28 1.46 4.77 3.05
C LEU A 28 1.98 5.47 4.32
N PRO A 29 2.87 4.82 5.07
CA PRO A 29 3.56 5.49 6.17
C PRO A 29 4.30 6.74 5.68
N VAL A 30 4.29 7.81 6.49
CA VAL A 30 5.00 9.07 6.18
C VAL A 30 6.52 8.90 5.99
N THR A 31 7.08 7.79 6.48
CA THR A 31 8.49 7.44 6.35
C THR A 31 8.81 6.65 5.08
N ALA A 32 7.81 6.25 4.31
CA ALA A 32 7.98 5.43 3.12
C ALA A 32 8.65 6.22 1.99
N LYS A 33 9.57 5.57 1.28
CA LYS A 33 10.31 6.15 0.14
C LYS A 33 10.41 5.17 -1.03
N GLU A 34 10.84 5.67 -2.18
CA GLU A 34 11.13 4.86 -3.36
C GLU A 34 12.16 3.77 -3.04
N GLY A 35 11.91 2.56 -3.52
CA GLY A 35 12.67 1.35 -3.24
C GLY A 35 12.28 0.60 -1.95
N ASP A 36 11.42 1.15 -1.09
CA ASP A 36 10.98 0.43 0.11
C ASP A 36 10.09 -0.76 -0.25
N VAL A 37 10.27 -1.87 0.48
CA VAL A 37 9.46 -3.09 0.35
C VAL A 37 8.28 -3.01 1.31
N ILE A 38 7.07 -3.20 0.80
CA ILE A 38 5.84 -3.15 1.59
C ILE A 38 5.20 -4.53 1.76
N LYS A 39 4.43 -4.70 2.84
CA LYS A 39 3.65 -5.91 3.14
C LYS A 39 2.19 -5.53 3.31
N ILE A 40 1.31 -6.20 2.59
CA ILE A 40 -0.14 -6.06 2.75
C ILE A 40 -0.61 -7.18 3.67
N VAL A 41 -1.42 -6.82 4.67
CA VAL A 41 -2.01 -7.75 5.63
C VAL A 41 -3.52 -7.53 5.70
N VAL A 42 -4.27 -8.60 5.93
CA VAL A 42 -5.71 -8.53 6.17
C VAL A 42 -5.92 -8.25 7.65
N ASP A 43 -6.62 -7.17 7.96
CA ASP A 43 -7.05 -6.86 9.31
C ASP A 43 -8.35 -7.60 9.64
N ASN A 44 -8.21 -8.80 10.19
CA ASN A 44 -9.35 -9.64 10.55
C ASN A 44 -10.10 -9.12 11.78
N GLU A 45 -9.48 -8.28 12.61
CA GLU A 45 -10.11 -7.75 13.83
C GLU A 45 -11.11 -6.66 13.45
N ASN A 46 -10.66 -5.63 12.76
CA ASN A 46 -11.53 -4.56 12.26
C ASN A 46 -12.60 -5.07 11.26
N THR A 47 -12.28 -6.13 10.50
CA THR A 47 -13.27 -6.73 9.57
C THR A 47 -14.42 -7.42 10.30
N LYS A 48 -14.20 -7.98 11.50
CA LYS A 48 -15.27 -8.61 12.29
C LYS A 48 -16.21 -7.57 12.87
N GLU A 49 -15.67 -6.50 13.45
CA GLU A 49 -16.46 -5.41 14.05
C GLU A 49 -17.43 -4.79 13.03
N ARG A 50 -17.01 -4.67 11.76
CA ARG A 50 -17.86 -4.12 10.69
C ARG A 50 -19.04 -5.01 10.27
N ASN A 51 -18.97 -6.32 10.51
CA ASN A 51 -20.05 -7.25 10.15
C ASN A 51 -21.04 -7.47 11.30
N GLU A 52 -20.77 -6.89 12.47
CA GLU A 52 -21.64 -6.95 13.66
C GLU A 52 -22.51 -5.69 13.82
N GLU A 53 -22.36 -4.68 12.95
CA GLU A 53 -23.26 -3.52 12.77
C GLU A 53 -24.31 -3.74 11.67
#